data_AF-A0A329RY46-F1
#
_entry.id   AF-A0A329RY46-F1
#
_cell.length_a   1.000
_cell.length_b   1.000
_cell.length_c   1.000
_cell.angle_alpha   90.00
_cell.angle_beta   90.00
_cell.angle_gamma   90.00
#
_symmetry.space_group_name_H-M   'P 1'
#
loop_
_entity.id
_entity.type
_entity.pdbx_description
1 polymer ?
#
loop_
_entity_poly.entity_id
_entity_poly.type
_entity_poly.pdbx_seq_one_letter_code
_entity_poly.pdbx_strand_id
1 'polypeptide(L)'
;MCSNDYDGIFSKYQAPLILGGTFLPRKSSVHDGLVEYQSCSIGLDQSLFGTSYKDTFYKPRLNHADKGFLTGDSLFKDSKKPMKWFECLL
;
A
#
# COMPACT_ATOMS: atom_id res chain seq x y z
N MET A 1 4.86 -6.57 0.90
CA MET A 1 3.91 -5.81 0.06
C MET A 1 4.52 -4.46 -0.32
N CYS A 2 4.20 -3.93 -1.50
CA CYS A 2 4.54 -2.55 -1.92
C CYS A 2 3.31 -1.89 -2.53
N SER A 3 2.80 -0.83 -1.89
CA SER A 3 1.56 -0.17 -2.32
C SER A 3 1.81 0.79 -3.48
N ASN A 4 0.78 0.97 -4.31
CA ASN A 4 0.81 1.83 -5.47
C ASN A 4 -0.13 3.05 -5.36
N ASP A 5 -0.72 3.28 -4.18
CA ASP A 5 -1.74 4.31 -3.97
C ASP A 5 -1.80 4.79 -2.51
N TYR A 6 -2.14 6.05 -2.30
CA TYR A 6 -2.12 6.72 -1.00
C TYR A 6 -3.52 6.99 -0.39
N ASP A 7 -4.61 6.63 -1.06
CA ASP A 7 -5.98 6.84 -0.53
C ASP A 7 -6.22 5.99 0.72
N GLY A 8 -5.71 4.75 0.72
CA GLY A 8 -5.71 3.86 1.88
C GLY A 8 -7.06 3.55 2.52
N ILE A 9 -7.06 3.06 3.75
CA ILE A 9 -8.26 2.72 4.53
C ILE A 9 -8.72 3.95 5.33
N PHE A 10 -10.04 4.14 5.42
CA PHE A 10 -10.63 5.24 6.19
C PHE A 10 -10.17 5.14 7.66
N SER A 11 -9.39 6.12 8.09
CA SER A 11 -8.75 6.16 9.40
C SER A 11 -8.20 7.55 9.69
N LYS A 12 -7.72 7.77 10.91
CA LYS A 12 -7.03 9.01 11.30
C LYS A 12 -5.75 9.30 10.48
N TYR A 13 -5.18 8.30 9.79
CA TYR A 13 -3.97 8.45 8.99
C TYR A 13 -4.24 8.86 7.54
N GLN A 14 -5.48 8.73 7.07
CA GLN A 14 -5.83 8.94 5.67
C GLN A 14 -5.58 10.39 5.23
N ALA A 15 -6.13 11.37 5.96
CA ALA A 15 -5.99 12.78 5.57
C ALA A 15 -4.51 13.27 5.53
N PRO A 16 -3.68 12.99 6.55
CA PRO A 16 -2.25 13.33 6.49
C PRO A 16 -1.51 12.69 5.30
N LEU A 17 -1.81 11.43 4.97
CA LEU A 17 -1.14 10.72 3.88
C LEU A 17 -1.64 11.13 2.48
N ILE A 18 -2.90 11.55 2.35
CA ILE A 18 -3.40 12.22 1.15
C ILE A 18 -2.67 13.56 0.94
N LEU A 19 -2.52 14.37 2.00
CA LEU A 19 -1.77 15.62 1.93
C LEU A 19 -0.30 15.38 1.53
N GLY A 20 0.37 14.45 2.22
CA GLY A 20 1.75 14.07 1.90
C GLY A 20 1.88 13.58 0.46
N GLY A 21 0.99 12.66 0.05
CA GLY A 21 0.97 12.12 -1.30
C GLY A 21 0.65 13.14 -2.39
N THR A 22 -0.06 14.22 -2.06
CA THR A 22 -0.37 15.29 -3.03
C THR A 22 0.81 16.25 -3.17
N PHE A 23 1.40 16.69 -2.05
CA PHE A 23 2.30 17.84 -2.03
C PHE A 23 3.79 17.53 -1.89
N LEU A 24 4.17 16.35 -1.39
CA LEU A 24 5.59 16.04 -1.26
C LEU A 24 6.25 15.89 -2.65
N PRO A 25 7.49 16.39 -2.82
CA PRO A 25 8.24 16.20 -4.06
C PRO A 25 8.46 14.72 -4.37
N ARG A 26 8.15 14.31 -5.59
CA ARG A 26 8.16 12.91 -6.05
C ARG A 26 8.61 12.85 -7.51
N LYS A 27 9.17 11.71 -7.91
CA LYS A 27 9.49 11.35 -9.30
C LYS A 27 8.33 10.59 -9.96
N SER A 28 7.49 9.91 -9.17
CA SER A 28 6.41 9.04 -9.61
C SER A 28 5.08 9.40 -8.93
N SER A 29 3.97 9.26 -9.64
CA SER A 29 2.62 9.35 -9.07
C SER A 29 2.17 8.07 -8.36
N VAL A 30 2.99 7.02 -8.40
CA VAL A 30 2.70 5.70 -7.84
C VAL A 30 3.42 5.55 -6.50
N HIS A 31 2.72 5.83 -5.40
CA HIS A 31 3.26 5.83 -4.03
C HIS A 31 2.18 5.62 -2.98
N ASP A 32 2.60 5.26 -1.77
CA ASP A 32 1.72 5.05 -0.61
C ASP A 32 1.44 6.32 0.22
N GLY A 33 1.94 7.46 -0.23
CA GLY A 33 1.82 8.77 0.42
C GLY A 33 3.15 9.29 0.95
N LEU A 34 4.12 8.40 1.16
CA LEU A 34 5.47 8.74 1.62
C LEU A 34 6.58 8.04 0.82
N VAL A 35 6.34 6.81 0.36
CA VAL A 35 7.31 5.96 -0.36
C VAL A 35 6.76 5.59 -1.72
N GLU A 36 7.56 5.86 -2.76
CA GLU A 36 7.26 5.46 -4.14
C GLU A 36 7.32 3.94 -4.31
N TYR A 37 6.44 3.39 -5.14
CA TYR A 37 6.38 1.95 -5.40
C TYR A 37 7.72 1.41 -5.92
N GLN A 38 8.39 2.15 -6.79
CA GLN A 38 9.71 1.80 -7.33
C GLN A 38 10.80 1.77 -6.26
N SER A 39 10.70 2.66 -5.25
CA SER A 39 11.62 2.66 -4.11
C SER A 39 11.38 1.44 -3.21
N CYS A 40 10.11 1.12 -2.95
CA CYS A 40 9.76 -0.05 -2.13
C CYS A 40 10.14 -1.39 -2.80
N SER A 41 9.99 -1.49 -4.11
CA SER A 41 10.21 -2.73 -4.88
C SER A 41 11.63 -2.91 -5.40
N ILE A 42 12.58 -2.10 -4.95
CA ILE A 42 14.00 -2.24 -5.33
C ILE A 42 14.50 -3.66 -5.01
N GLY A 43 15.18 -4.27 -5.99
CA GLY A 43 15.72 -5.62 -5.87
C GLY A 43 14.69 -6.74 -6.03
N LEU A 44 13.42 -6.43 -6.30
CA LEU A 44 12.36 -7.40 -6.57
C LEU A 44 11.91 -7.33 -8.03
N ASP A 45 11.54 -8.46 -8.61
CA ASP A 45 10.92 -8.50 -9.93
C ASP A 45 9.48 -7.97 -9.83
N GLN A 46 9.25 -6.78 -10.38
CA GLN A 46 7.95 -6.12 -10.35
C GLN A 46 6.87 -6.89 -11.13
N SER A 47 7.24 -7.80 -12.04
CA SER A 47 6.28 -8.64 -12.77
C SER A 47 5.61 -9.69 -11.89
N LEU A 48 6.23 -10.02 -10.74
CA LEU A 48 5.67 -10.96 -9.76
C LEU A 48 4.58 -10.32 -8.89
N PHE A 49 4.43 -9.00 -8.93
CA PHE A 49 3.50 -8.29 -8.06
C PHE A 49 2.05 -8.40 -8.55
N GLY A 50 1.20 -9.03 -7.75
CA GLY A 50 -0.24 -9.16 -7.99
C GLY A 50 -1.08 -8.22 -7.12
N THR A 51 -2.39 -8.15 -7.40
CA THR A 51 -3.32 -7.20 -6.74
C THR A 51 -4.27 -7.87 -5.74
N SER A 52 -4.14 -9.18 -5.54
CA SER A 52 -4.87 -9.95 -4.53
C SER A 52 -4.07 -10.01 -3.23
N TYR A 53 -4.75 -9.96 -2.09
CA TYR A 53 -4.12 -10.22 -0.79
C TYR A 53 -3.55 -11.64 -0.66
N LYS A 54 -3.86 -12.54 -1.62
CA LYS A 54 -3.29 -13.89 -1.68
C LYS A 54 -1.94 -13.94 -2.40
N ASP A 55 -1.53 -12.85 -3.05
CA ASP A 55 -0.27 -12.81 -3.79
C ASP A 55 0.90 -12.59 -2.84
N THR A 56 1.96 -13.41 -2.93
CA THR A 56 3.18 -13.25 -2.12
C THR A 56 3.74 -11.85 -2.24
N PHE A 57 3.91 -11.38 -3.49
CA PHE A 57 4.24 -10.01 -3.82
C PHE A 57 2.97 -9.20 -4.03
N TYR A 58 2.36 -8.76 -2.93
CA TYR A 58 1.14 -7.98 -3.00
C TYR A 58 1.41 -6.51 -3.35
N LYS A 59 0.69 -5.99 -4.35
CA LYS A 59 0.60 -4.58 -4.76
C LYS A 59 -0.76 -3.98 -4.36
N PRO A 60 -0.94 -3.64 -3.07
CA PRO A 60 -2.16 -3.04 -2.55
C PRO A 60 -2.37 -1.59 -3.01
N ARG A 61 -3.59 -1.08 -2.75
CA ARG A 61 -3.93 0.35 -2.70
C ARG A 61 -4.05 0.85 -1.27
N LEU A 62 -2.95 0.76 -0.53
CA LEU A 62 -2.85 1.06 0.89
C LEU A 62 -1.94 2.26 1.14
N ASN A 63 -2.36 3.18 2.02
CA ASN A 63 -1.46 4.26 2.39
C ASN A 63 -0.30 3.73 3.26
N HIS A 64 0.70 4.56 3.52
CA HIS A 64 1.90 4.17 4.26
C HIS A 64 1.60 3.57 5.65
N ALA A 65 0.61 4.11 6.37
CA ALA A 65 0.23 3.65 7.70
C ALA A 65 -0.51 2.30 7.67
N ASP A 66 -1.36 2.07 6.66
CA ASP A 66 -2.09 0.81 6.52
C ASP A 66 -1.14 -0.39 6.32
N LYS A 67 -0.05 -0.20 5.56
CA LYS A 67 0.99 -1.24 5.39
C LYS A 67 1.72 -1.58 6.69
N GLY A 68 1.74 -0.65 7.64
CA GLY A 68 2.23 -0.86 8.99
C GLY A 68 1.19 -1.48 9.93
N PHE A 69 0.07 -1.98 9.38
CA PHE A 69 -1.01 -2.65 10.13
C PHE A 69 -1.71 -1.74 11.16
N LEU A 70 -1.70 -0.41 10.96
CA LEU A 70 -2.24 0.55 11.93
C LEU A 70 -3.75 0.81 11.79
N THR A 71 -4.42 0.20 10.82
CA THR A 71 -5.84 0.46 10.47
C THR A 71 -6.68 -0.80 10.30
N GLY A 72 -6.09 -1.95 9.98
CA GLY A 72 -6.78 -3.22 9.75
C GLY A 72 -7.11 -3.48 8.28
N ASP A 73 -8.15 -4.29 8.02
CA ASP A 73 -8.59 -4.64 6.67
C ASP A 73 -9.83 -3.85 6.24
N SER A 74 -9.89 -3.50 4.96
CA SER A 74 -11.13 -3.07 4.33
C SER A 74 -12.11 -4.22 4.22
N LEU A 75 -13.38 -3.96 4.55
CA LEU A 75 -14.47 -4.90 4.35
C LEU A 75 -14.84 -5.07 2.87
N PHE A 76 -14.55 -4.09 2.01
CA PHE A 76 -15.12 -4.00 0.66
C PHE A 76 -14.12 -4.13 -0.49
N LYS A 77 -12.81 -4.03 -0.23
CA LYS A 77 -11.79 -4.04 -1.29
C LYS A 77 -10.64 -4.99 -0.95
N ASP A 78 -10.43 -6.00 -1.78
CA ASP A 78 -9.31 -6.94 -1.66
C ASP A 78 -7.94 -6.28 -1.83
N SER A 79 -7.87 -5.15 -2.54
CA SER A 79 -6.67 -4.32 -2.65
C SER A 79 -6.36 -3.51 -1.38
N LYS A 80 -7.18 -3.65 -0.33
CA LYS A 80 -7.02 -2.96 0.96
C LYS A 80 -7.14 -3.93 2.13
N LYS A 81 -6.50 -5.11 2.05
CA LYS A 81 -6.53 -6.12 3.12
C LYS A 81 -5.11 -6.51 3.59
N PRO A 82 -4.38 -5.62 4.30
CA PRO A 82 -3.02 -5.91 4.75
C PRO A 82 -2.95 -7.07 5.75
N MET A 83 -3.89 -7.19 6.68
CA MET A 83 -3.86 -8.24 7.71
C MET A 83 -4.10 -9.61 7.08
N LYS A 84 -5.11 -9.75 6.21
CA LYS A 84 -5.33 -11.00 5.46
C LYS A 84 -4.13 -11.40 4.62
N TRP A 85 -3.45 -10.45 3.99
CA TRP A 85 -2.22 -10.75 3.26
C TRP A 85 -1.15 -11.35 4.18
N PHE A 86 -0.97 -10.77 5.36
CA PHE A 86 0.00 -11.28 6.34
C PHE A 86 -0.40 -12.66 6.88
N GLU A 87 -1.68 -12.88 7.18
CA GLU A 87 -2.22 -14.18 7.59
C GLU A 87 -2.09 -15.26 6.51
N CYS A 88 -2.14 -14.89 5.23
CA CYS A 88 -1.99 -15.84 4.12
C CYS A 88 -0.52 -16.18 3.80
N LEU A 89 0.43 -15.40 4.34
CA LEU A 89 1.87 -15.61 4.17
C LEU A 89 2.50 -16.48 5.26
N LEU A 90 1.88 -16.52 6.44
CA LEU A 90 2.31 -17.30 7.61
C LEU A 90 1.57 -18.64 7.70
#